data_AF-A0A819NL49-F1
#
_entry.id   AF-A0A819NL49-F1
#
_cell.length_a   1.000
_cell.length_b   1.000
_cell.length_c   1.000
_cell.angle_alpha   90.00
_cell.angle_beta   90.00
_cell.angle_gamma   90.00
#
_symmetry.space_group_name_H-M   'P 1'
#
loop_
_entity.id
_entity.type
_entity.pdbx_description
1 polymer ?
#
loop_
_entity_poly.entity_id
_entity_poly.type
_entity_poly.pdbx_seq_one_letter_code
_entity_poly.pdbx_strand_id
1 'polypeptide(L)' 'HGQTRIHIDQVKGFESSIFIELEVILQDNQTPEQGQLIAKDLCQRIGIQEKNHIKSADIDLLLEKNSTLNYN' A
#
# COMPACT_ATOMS: atom_id res chain seq x y z
N HIS A 1 -11.57 6.37 17.61
CA HIS A 1 -10.59 6.25 16.51
C HIS A 1 -10.99 5.09 15.61
N GLY A 2 -10.83 5.20 14.29
CA GLY A 2 -11.21 4.14 13.34
C GLY A 2 -10.23 2.98 13.33
N GLN A 3 -10.69 1.79 12.92
CA GLN A 3 -9.91 0.54 12.89
C GLN A 3 -8.92 0.46 11.73
N THR A 4 -9.14 1.24 10.67
CA THR A 4 -8.33 1.20 9.46
C THR A 4 -7.91 2.60 9.05
N ARG A 5 -6.66 2.74 8.60
CA ARG A 5 -6.09 3.96 8.03
C ARG A 5 -5.72 3.70 6.58
N ILE A 6 -5.94 4.70 5.75
CA ILE A 6 -5.61 4.67 4.32
C ILE A 6 -4.69 5.86 4.06
N HIS A 7 -3.48 5.60 3.59
CA HIS A 7 -2.57 6.63 3.08
C HIS A 7 -2.56 6.58 1.55
N ILE A 8 -2.62 7.74 0.92
CA ILE A 8 -2.62 7.88 -0.54
C ILE A 8 -1.48 8.83 -0.89
N ASP A 9 -0.45 8.30 -1.52
CA ASP A 9 0.75 9.04 -1.86
C ASP A 9 0.98 9.05 -3.36
N GLN A 10 1.21 10.24 -3.90
CA GLN A 10 1.71 10.40 -5.26
C GLN A 10 3.22 10.60 -5.18
N VAL A 11 3.97 9.63 -5.72
CA VAL A 11 5.42 9.68 -5.66
C VAL A 11 5.97 10.47 -6.85
N LYS A 12 6.75 11.52 -6.56
CA LYS A 12 7.43 12.33 -7.57
C LYS A 12 8.38 11.44 -8.38
N GLY A 13 8.28 11.51 -9.72
CA GLY A 13 9.00 10.61 -10.63
C GLY A 13 8.17 9.43 -11.15
N PHE A 14 6.99 9.19 -10.57
CA PHE A 14 5.97 8.26 -11.09
C PHE A 14 4.65 9.00 -11.24
N GLU A 15 4.64 10.03 -12.09
CA GLU A 15 3.53 10.98 -12.18
C GLU A 15 2.20 10.32 -12.58
N SER A 16 2.27 9.18 -13.27
CA SER A 16 1.12 8.35 -13.67
C SER A 16 0.68 7.32 -12.62
N SER A 17 1.32 7.26 -11.45
CA SER A 17 1.07 6.23 -10.43
C SER A 17 0.68 6.84 -9.09
N ILE A 18 -0.32 6.24 -8.46
CA ILE A 18 -0.74 6.53 -7.09
C ILE A 18 -0.44 5.28 -6.27
N PHE A 19 0.21 5.47 -5.12
CA PHE A 19 0.47 4.42 -4.16
C PHE A 19 -0.53 4.54 -3.02
N ILE A 20 -1.05 3.39 -2.58
CA ILE A 20 -2.03 3.33 -1.49
C ILE A 20 -1.49 2.35 -0.46
N GLU A 21 -1.37 2.80 0.78
CA GLU A 21 -1.03 1.98 1.92
C GLU A 21 -2.27 1.83 2.82
N LEU A 22 -2.52 0.59 3.26
CA LEU A 22 -3.63 0.25 4.15
C LEU A 22 -3.08 -0.33 5.45
N GLU A 23 -3.38 0.35 6.55
CA GLU A 23 -3.01 -0.09 7.88
C GLU A 23 -4.27 -0.50 8.65
N VAL A 24 -4.33 -1.77 9.07
CA VAL A 24 -5.39 -2.28 9.95
C VAL A 24 -4.84 -2.37 11.36
N ILE A 25 -5.41 -1.57 12.27
CA ILE A 25 -5.10 -1.66 13.69
C ILE A 25 -5.94 -2.81 14.27
N LEU A 26 -5.26 -3.87 14.72
CA LEU A 26 -5.90 -4.99 15.38
C LEU A 26 -6.48 -4.55 16.72
N GLN A 27 -7.68 -5.04 17.03
CA GLN A 27 -8.21 -5.02 18.38
C GLN A 27 -7.60 -6.17 19.21
N ASP A 28 -7.67 -6.07 20.53
CA ASP A 28 -7.04 -7.04 21.46
C ASP A 28 -7.46 -8.50 21.22
N ASN A 29 -8.63 -8.72 20.64
CA ASN A 29 -9.18 -10.04 20.32
C ASN A 29 -8.94 -10.48 18.87
N GLN A 30 -8.23 -9.69 18.07
CA GLN A 30 -8.02 -9.98 16.66
C GLN A 30 -6.63 -10.58 16.40
N THR A 31 -6.60 -11.57 15.52
CA THR A 31 -5.34 -12.14 15.04
C THR A 31 -4.80 -11.37 13.82
N PRO A 32 -3.50 -11.49 13.52
CA PRO A 32 -2.93 -10.93 12.29
C PRO A 32 -3.65 -11.39 11.02
N GLU A 33 -4.08 -12.65 10.94
CA GLU A 33 -4.83 -13.19 9.79
C GLU A 33 -6.18 -12.48 9.63
N GLN A 34 -6.87 -12.17 10.73
CA GLN A 34 -8.11 -11.41 10.69
C GLN A 34 -7.86 -9.98 10.21
N GLY A 35 -6.77 -9.34 10.63
CA GLY A 35 -6.36 -8.04 10.11
C GLY A 35 -6.09 -8.08 8.61
N GLN A 36 -5.42 -9.14 8.14
CA GLN A 36 -5.12 -9.32 6.72
C GLN A 36 -6.39 -9.51 5.87
N LEU A 37 -7.39 -10.23 6.40
CA LEU A 37 -8.70 -10.35 5.76
C LEU A 37 -9.42 -9.00 5.65
N ILE A 38 -9.38 -8.19 6.72
CA ILE A 38 -9.97 -6.83 6.72
C ILE A 38 -9.28 -5.95 5.67
N ALA A 39 -7.95 -6.01 5.59
CA ALA A 39 -7.18 -5.25 4.59
C ALA A 39 -7.55 -5.66 3.16
N LYS A 40 -7.67 -6.97 2.90
CA LYS A 40 -8.08 -7.50 1.58
C LYS A 40 -9.50 -7.09 1.19
N ASP A 41 -10.45 -7.20 2.12
CA ASP A 41 -11.84 -6.77 1.88
C ASP A 41 -11.89 -5.27 1.55
N LEU A 42 -11.10 -4.45 2.26
CA LEU A 42 -11.05 -3.02 1.99
C LEU A 42 -10.44 -2.71 0.62
N CYS A 43 -9.33 -3.36 0.22
CA CYS A 43 -8.77 -3.25 -1.13
C CYS A 43 -9.82 -3.51 -2.22
N GLN A 44 -10.60 -4.59 -2.06
CA GLN A 44 -11.64 -4.95 -3.02
C GLN A 44 -12.74 -3.88 -3.10
N ARG A 45 -13.18 -3.35 -1.95
CA ARG A 45 -14.22 -2.30 -1.90
C ARG A 45 -13.81 -1.00 -2.59
N ILE A 46 -12.53 -0.65 -2.53
CA ILE A 46 -12.00 0.56 -3.18
C ILE A 46 -11.47 0.31 -4.60
N GLY A 47 -11.67 -0.91 -5.13
CA GLY A 47 -11.35 -1.26 -6.52
C GLY A 47 -9.87 -1.52 -6.79
N ILE A 48 -9.04 -1.72 -5.76
CA ILE A 48 -7.65 -2.12 -5.92
C ILE A 48 -7.60 -3.62 -6.22
N GLN A 49 -7.07 -3.96 -7.40
CA GLN A 49 -6.94 -5.36 -7.83
C GLN A 49 -5.69 -5.98 -7.19
N GLU A 50 -5.75 -7.24 -6.76
CA GLU A 50 -4.61 -7.92 -6.11
C GLU A 50 -3.34 -7.95 -6.98
N LYS A 51 -3.49 -7.95 -8.31
CA LYS A 51 -2.36 -7.87 -9.26
C LYS A 51 -1.59 -6.55 -9.19
N ASN A 52 -2.15 -5.53 -8.56
CA ASN A 52 -1.53 -4.22 -8.32
C ASN A 52 -0.82 -4.18 -6.96
N HIS A 53 -0.82 -5.28 -6.19
CA HIS A 53 -0.08 -5.35 -4.94
C HIS A 53 1.42 -5.38 -5.23
N ILE A 54 2.12 -4.36 -4.76
CA ILE A 54 3.57 -4.33 -4.69
C ILE A 54 3.93 -4.58 -3.23
N LYS A 55 4.82 -5.52 -2.94
CA LYS A 55 5.30 -5.70 -1.57
C LYS A 55 6.11 -4.47 -1.18
N SER A 56 6.02 -4.05 0.07
CA SER A 56 6.69 -2.83 0.56
C SER A 56 8.19 -2.83 0.24
N ALA A 57 8.87 -3.97 0.40
CA ALA A 57 10.30 -4.12 0.06
C ALA A 57 10.61 -3.99 -1.44
N ASP A 58 9.64 -4.29 -2.31
CA ASP A 58 9.78 -4.13 -3.76
C ASP A 58 9.55 -2.67 -4.18
N ILE A 59 8.74 -1.91 -3.43
CA ILE A 59 8.54 -0.47 -3.65
C ILE A 59 9.86 0.28 -3.43
N ASP A 60 10.55 0.04 -2.32
CA ASP A 60 11.83 0.69 -2.04
C ASP A 60 12.85 0.46 -3.16
N LEU A 61 12.95 -0.78 -3.65
CA LEU A 61 13.80 -1.14 -4.79
C LEU A 61 13.35 -0.48 -6.11
N LEU A 62 12.03 -0.35 -6.33
CA LEU A 62 11.48 0.33 -7.50
C LEU A 62 11.79 1.84 -7.47
N LEU A 63 11.65 2.46 -6.29
CA LEU A 63 11.95 3.87 -6.05
C LEU A 63 13.45 4.13 -6.18
N GLU A 64 14.31 3.24 -5.68
CA GLU A 64 15.78 3.32 -5.81
C GLU A 64 16.23 3.21 -7.28
N LYS A 65 15.61 2.30 -8.05
CA LYS A 65 15.88 2.14 -9.49
C LYS A 65 15.40 3.30 -10.35
N ASN A 66 14.38 4.02 -9.94
CA ASN A 66 13.87 5.18 -10.70
C ASN A 66 14.51 6.50 -10.27
N SER A 67 14.99 6.61 -9.02
CA SER A 67 15.78 7.76 -8.58
C SER A 67 17.18 7.81 -9.21
N THR A 68 17.70 6.68 -9.72
CA THR A 68 18.94 6.61 -10.52
C THR A 68 18.77 7.05 -11.98
N LEU A 69 17.54 7.24 -12.49
CA LEU A 69 17.29 7.71 -13.86
C LEU A 69 17.16 9.24 -14.00
N ASN A 70 17.25 9.99 -12.90
CA ASN A 70 17.15 11.46 -12.89
C ASN A 70 18.49 12.18 -12.64
N TYR A 71 19.62 11.53 -12.92
CA TYR A 71 20.91 12.20 -13.06
C TYR A 71 21.36 12.15 -14.53
N ASN A 72 20.88 13.13 -15.31
CA ASN A 72 21.54 13.66 -16.51
C ASN A 72 21.46 15.18 -16.46
#